data_AF-A0A1I7GM44-F1
#
_entry.id   AF-A0A1I7GM44-F1
#
_cell.length_a   1.000
_cell.length_b   1.000
_cell.length_c   1.000
_cell.angle_alpha   90.00
_cell.angle_beta   90.00
_cell.angle_gamma   90.00
#
_symmetry.space_group_name_H-M   'P 1'
#
loop_
_entity.id
_entity.type
_entity.pdbx_description
1 polymer ?
#
loop_
_entity_poly.entity_id
_entity_poly.type
_entity_poly.pdbx_seq_one_letter_code
_entity_poly.pdbx_strand_id
1 'polypeptide(L)' 'MTEEEFSTKYKEGLDALLGAMAEEPEIDVKKFYSMACILENLSFFGPVLYGLMQTEKK' A
#
# COMPACT_ATOMS: atom_id res chain seq x y z
N MET A 1 -15.51 3.93 9.14
CA MET A 1 -14.66 3.12 8.26
C MET A 1 -14.69 1.71 8.78
N THR A 2 -15.18 0.77 7.98
CA THR A 2 -15.07 -0.66 8.26
C THR A 2 -13.67 -1.16 7.90
N GLU A 3 -13.31 -2.37 8.32
CA GLU A 3 -12.04 -3.00 7.96
C GLU A 3 -11.92 -3.24 6.43
N GLU A 4 -13.03 -3.61 5.80
CA GLU A 4 -13.12 -3.83 4.35
C GLU A 4 -12.96 -2.52 3.57
N GLU A 5 -13.61 -1.45 4.03
CA GLU A 5 -13.44 -0.10 3.47
C GLU A 5 -12.00 0.39 3.65
N PHE A 6 -11.37 0.12 4.80
CA PHE A 6 -9.96 0.45 5.02
C PHE A 6 -9.06 -0.31 4.07
N SER A 7 -9.24 -1.62 3.95
CA SER A 7 -8.41 -2.48 3.11
C SER A 7 -8.50 -2.07 1.64
N THR A 8 -9.70 -1.69 1.19
CA THR A 8 -9.92 -1.16 -0.17
C THR A 8 -9.15 0.14 -0.38
N LYS A 9 -9.33 1.14 0.50
CA LYS A 9 -8.64 2.43 0.39
C LYS A 9 -7.14 2.34 0.56
N TYR A 10 -6.67 1.43 1.42
CA TYR A 10 -5.25 1.17 1.62
C TYR A 10 -4.63 0.65 0.33
N LYS A 11 -5.28 -0.31 -0.33
CA LYS A 11 -4.83 -0.83 -1.62
C LYS A 11 -4.83 0.25 -2.70
N GLU A 12 -5.91 1.02 -2.83
CA GLU A 12 -5.98 2.14 -3.77
C GLU A 12 -4.86 3.16 -3.54
N GLY A 13 -4.58 3.49 -2.28
CA GLY A 13 -3.49 4.40 -1.92
C GLY A 13 -2.11 3.84 -2.25
N LEU A 14 -1.91 2.54 -2.04
CA LEU A 14 -0.66 1.85 -2.38
C LEU A 14 -0.44 1.81 -3.90
N ASP A 15 -1.48 1.49 -4.67
CA ASP A 15 -1.44 1.48 -6.13
C ASP A 15 -1.11 2.88 -6.69
N ALA A 16 -1.74 3.92 -6.14
CA ALA A 16 -1.48 5.31 -6.53
C ALA A 16 -0.03 5.74 -6.21
N LEU A 17 0.48 5.35 -5.04
CA LEU A 17 1.87 5.64 -4.65
C LEU A 17 2.86 4.96 -5.58
N LEU A 18 2.67 3.66 -5.85
CA LEU A 18 3.54 2.90 -6.75
C LEU A 18 3.50 3.44 -8.18
N GLY A 19 2.32 3.85 -8.65
CA GLY A 19 2.14 4.53 -9.93
C GLY A 19 2.95 5.83 -10.01
N ALA A 20 2.81 6.70 -9.01
CA ALA A 20 3.55 7.96 -8.95
C ALA A 20 5.07 7.73 -8.90
N MET A 21 5.55 6.72 -8.16
CA MET A 21 6.97 6.37 -8.14
C MET A 21 7.45 5.88 -9.51
N ALA A 22 6.66 5.09 -10.23
CA ALA A 22 7.03 4.59 -11.55
C ALA A 22 7.12 5.68 -12.63
N GLU A 23 6.47 6.83 -12.43
CA GLU A 23 6.53 7.98 -13.33
C GLU A 23 7.81 8.82 -13.16
N GLU A 24 8.58 8.61 -12.08
CA GLU A 24 9.81 9.35 -11.84
C GLU A 24 10.91 8.98 -12.87
N PRO A 25 11.50 9.95 -13.58
CA PRO A 25 12.44 9.69 -14.69
C PRO A 25 13.70 8.92 -14.28
N GLU A 26 14.07 8.97 -13.00
CA GLU A 26 15.25 8.29 -12.45
C GLU A 26 14.99 6.81 -12.14
N ILE A 27 13.72 6.36 -12.17
CA ILE A 27 13.37 4.98 -11.86
C ILE A 27 13.64 4.04 -13.04
N ASP A 28 14.45 3.02 -12.77
CA ASP A 28 14.55 1.83 -13.60
C ASP A 28 13.31 0.94 -13.32
N VAL A 29 12.31 1.04 -14.19
CA VAL A 29 11.02 0.34 -14.06
C VAL A 29 11.20 -1.18 -13.87
N LYS A 30 12.21 -1.78 -14.51
CA LYS A 30 12.46 -3.22 -14.41
C LYS A 30 12.95 -3.61 -13.02
N LYS A 31 13.79 -2.77 -12.40
CA LYS A 31 14.23 -2.97 -11.00
C LYS A 31 13.14 -2.61 -10.00
N PHE A 32 12.35 -1.58 -10.30
CA PHE A 32 11.23 -1.13 -9.47
C PHE A 32 10.13 -2.19 -9.35
N TYR A 33 9.84 -2.92 -10.42
CA TYR A 33 8.79 -3.95 -10.46
C TYR A 33 8.90 -4.96 -9.31
N SER A 34 10.10 -5.49 -9.03
CA SER A 34 10.29 -6.46 -7.94
C SER A 34 9.99 -5.86 -6.57
N MET A 35 10.31 -4.58 -6.36
CA MET A 35 9.98 -3.85 -5.14
C MET A 35 8.48 -3.58 -5.04
N ALA A 36 7.83 -3.18 -6.13
CA ALA A 36 6.39 -2.97 -6.19
C ALA A 36 5.63 -4.26 -5.79
N CYS A 37 6.01 -5.41 -6.34
CA CYS A 37 5.39 -6.70 -5.96
C CYS A 37 5.57 -7.03 -4.47
N ILE A 38 6.72 -6.72 -3.87
CA ILE A 38 6.93 -6.90 -2.43
C ILE A 38 5.98 -6.00 -1.64
N LEU A 39 5.91 -4.71 -2.01
CA LEU A 39 5.07 -3.72 -1.34
C LEU A 39 3.57 -4.06 -1.45
N GLU A 40 3.12 -4.48 -2.63
CA GLU A 40 1.75 -4.97 -2.85
C GLU A 40 1.45 -6.19 -1.99
N ASN A 41 2.37 -7.16 -1.88
CA ASN A 41 2.17 -8.31 -1.01
C ASN A 41 2.04 -7.93 0.48
N LEU A 42 2.67 -6.84 0.91
CA LEU A 42 2.51 -6.33 2.27
C LEU A 42 1.09 -5.79 2.52
N SER A 43 0.28 -5.53 1.48
CA SER A 43 -1.14 -5.18 1.66
C SER A 43 -1.97 -6.27 2.33
N PHE A 44 -1.48 -7.51 2.35
CA PHE A 44 -2.04 -8.59 3.15
C PHE A 44 -2.16 -8.24 4.64
N PHE A 45 -1.28 -7.38 5.16
CA PHE A 45 -1.29 -6.94 6.55
C PHE A 45 -2.30 -5.81 6.84
N GLY A 46 -3.15 -5.44 5.88
CA GLY A 46 -4.21 -4.44 6.04
C GLY A 46 -5.05 -4.59 7.32
N PRO A 47 -5.56 -5.80 7.67
CA PRO A 47 -6.28 -6.03 8.93
C PRO A 47 -5.48 -5.69 10.18
N VAL A 48 -4.18 -5.98 10.19
CA VAL A 48 -3.29 -5.69 11.32
C VAL A 48 -3.11 -4.18 11.48
N LEU A 49 -2.88 -3.46 10.37
CA LEU A 49 -2.78 -2.00 10.37
C LEU A 49 -4.08 -1.34 10.82
N TYR A 50 -5.23 -1.84 10.36
CA TYR A 50 -6.53 -1.38 10.80
C TYR A 50 -6.71 -1.56 12.32
N GLY A 51 -6.35 -2.74 12.84
CA GLY A 51 -6.38 -3.02 14.28
C GLY A 51 -5.53 -2.05 15.10
N LEU A 52 -4.29 -1.79 14.67
CA LEU A 52 -3.39 -0.83 15.31
C LEU A 52 -3.93 0.61 15.29
N MET A 53 -4.53 1.03 14.18
CA MET A 53 -5.16 2.36 14.09
C MET A 53 -6.34 2.53 15.04
N GLN A 54 -7.08 1.46 15.33
CA GLN A 54 -8.19 1.51 16.27
C GLN A 54 -7.72 1.53 17.74
N THR A 55 -6.55 0.97 18.04
CA THR A 55 -5.95 1.04 19.38
C THR A 55 -5.34 2.39 19.70
N GLU A 56 -4.74 3.07 18.71
CA GLU A 56 -4.16 4.41 18.85
C GLU A 56 -5.22 5.53 18.91
N LYS A 57 -6.46 5.24 18.49
CA LYS A 57 -7.58 6.20 18.55
C LYS A 57 -8.36 6.18 19.88
N LYS A 58 -7.94 5.37 20.85
CA LYS A 58 -8.48 5.35 22.22
C LYS A 58 -7.60 6.16 23.16
#